data_AF-D7CEK9-F1
#
_entry.id   AF-D7CEK9-F1
#
_cell.length_a   1.000
_cell.length_b   1.000
_cell.length_c   1.000
_cell.angle_alpha   90.00
_cell.angle_beta   90.00
_cell.angle_gamma   90.00
#
_symmetry.space_group_name_H-M   'P 1'
#
loop_
_entity.id
_entity.type
_entity.pdbx_description
1 polymer ?
#
loop_
_entity_poly.entity_id
_entity_poly.type
_entity_poly.pdbx_seq_one_letter_code
_entity_poly.pdbx_strand_id
1 'polypeptide(L)'
;MTNLRTPAVSIAATSPLLTRFTRPIELVVFGAGPQAVGHVEAVQACDSVELADVTYVVRRPDQAREQLPPHATVVSAEDPDVTARLERAHVVVCATSARTPLFDSAYLADSTVVIAVGSHEPEARELDGPLMARAHVMVEDVRTALREAGDVVLAMREGHLHADELIPMADVVRGTRTLPPERTVVFKSVGMSWQDLVVAEALIEQHQPGASSQE
;
A
#
# COMPACT_ATOMS: atom_id res chain seq x y z
N MET A 1 -11.06 3.29 -13.42
CA MET A 1 -11.62 2.65 -12.20
C MET A 1 -10.53 2.03 -11.34
N THR A 2 -9.74 1.07 -11.85
CA THR A 2 -8.63 0.41 -11.11
C THR A 2 -7.61 1.38 -10.50
N ASN A 3 -7.20 2.42 -11.23
CA ASN A 3 -6.25 3.44 -10.76
C ASN A 3 -6.80 4.34 -9.65
N LEU A 4 -8.12 4.38 -9.47
CA LEU A 4 -8.77 5.14 -8.40
C LEU A 4 -9.08 4.23 -7.20
N ARG A 5 -9.68 3.08 -7.47
CA ARG A 5 -10.16 2.16 -6.42
C ARG A 5 -9.02 1.53 -5.63
N THR A 6 -7.90 1.17 -6.26
CA THR A 6 -6.80 0.46 -5.57
C THR A 6 -6.13 1.37 -4.55
N PRO A 7 -5.69 2.60 -4.90
CA PRO A 7 -5.21 3.55 -3.90
C PRO A 7 -6.25 3.86 -2.81
N ALA A 8 -7.50 4.11 -3.19
CA ALA A 8 -8.55 4.45 -2.25
C ALA A 8 -8.78 3.35 -1.20
N VAL A 9 -8.82 2.08 -1.62
CA VAL A 9 -8.97 0.94 -0.71
C VAL A 9 -7.75 0.79 0.19
N SER A 10 -6.54 0.89 -0.36
CA SER A 10 -5.30 0.84 0.42
C SER A 10 -5.28 1.90 1.53
N ILE A 11 -5.58 3.14 1.17
CA ILE A 11 -5.58 4.25 2.12
C ILE A 11 -6.75 4.14 3.10
N ALA A 12 -7.94 3.70 2.69
CA ALA A 12 -9.03 3.44 3.61
C ALA A 12 -8.70 2.34 4.63
N ALA A 13 -7.96 1.30 4.22
CA ALA A 13 -7.51 0.24 5.11
C ALA A 13 -6.47 0.74 6.13
N THR A 14 -5.53 1.59 5.68
CA THR A 14 -4.39 2.01 6.50
C THR A 14 -4.57 3.33 7.22
N SER A 15 -5.48 4.21 6.81
CA SER A 15 -5.63 5.56 7.38
C SER A 15 -5.84 5.55 8.91
N PRO A 16 -6.56 4.60 9.54
CA PRO A 16 -6.65 4.56 11.00
C PRO A 16 -5.30 4.31 11.68
N LEU A 17 -4.34 3.70 10.99
CA LEU A 17 -2.98 3.45 11.49
C LEU A 17 -2.10 4.69 11.32
N LEU A 18 -2.37 5.50 10.30
CA LEU A 18 -1.58 6.66 9.97
C LEU A 18 -1.75 7.79 11.00
N THR A 19 -2.86 7.82 11.74
CA THR A 19 -3.10 8.80 12.82
C THR A 19 -2.10 8.70 13.97
N ARG A 20 -1.31 7.62 14.05
CA ARG A 20 -0.21 7.49 15.03
C ARG A 20 0.94 8.45 14.75
N PHE A 21 1.06 8.95 13.51
CA PHE A 21 2.10 9.88 13.12
C PHE A 21 1.65 11.31 13.41
N THR A 22 2.27 11.93 14.42
CA THR A 22 1.95 13.30 14.85
C THR A 22 2.74 14.38 14.10
N ARG A 23 3.53 13.99 13.09
CA ARG A 23 4.37 14.85 12.26
C ARG A 23 4.17 14.48 10.80
N PRO A 24 4.49 15.39 9.85
CA PRO A 24 4.46 15.05 8.44
C PRO A 24 5.28 13.78 8.14
N ILE A 25 4.70 12.90 7.33
CA ILE A 25 5.22 11.56 7.07
C ILE A 25 6.16 11.54 5.86
N GLU A 26 7.16 10.67 5.94
CA GLU A 26 8.08 10.33 4.86
C GLU A 26 7.50 9.14 4.09
N LEU A 27 7.22 9.32 2.80
CA LEU A 27 6.64 8.32 1.92
C LEU A 27 7.68 7.82 0.91
N VAL A 28 7.95 6.52 0.92
CA VAL A 28 8.79 5.85 -0.08
C VAL A 28 7.90 5.00 -1.00
N VAL A 29 8.04 5.17 -2.30
CA VAL A 29 7.21 4.50 -3.31
C VAL A 29 8.10 3.74 -4.27
N PHE A 30 7.98 2.42 -4.28
CA PHE A 30 8.62 1.59 -5.29
C PHE A 30 7.76 1.51 -6.54
N GLY A 31 8.32 1.94 -7.66
CA GLY A 31 7.63 2.08 -8.94
C GLY A 31 7.22 3.52 -9.24
N ALA A 32 6.93 3.78 -10.52
CA ALA A 32 6.48 5.09 -11.01
C ALA A 32 5.29 4.95 -11.99
N GLY A 33 4.62 3.79 -11.98
CA GLY A 33 3.45 3.55 -12.80
C GLY A 33 2.19 4.21 -12.25
N PRO A 34 1.03 4.02 -12.90
CA PRO A 34 -0.23 4.65 -12.50
C PRO A 34 -0.64 4.35 -11.05
N GLN A 35 -0.34 3.15 -10.54
CA GLN A 35 -0.62 2.79 -9.15
C GLN A 35 0.29 3.54 -8.18
N ALA A 36 1.58 3.73 -8.49
CA ALA A 36 2.49 4.50 -7.65
C ALA A 36 2.00 5.96 -7.51
N VAL A 37 1.66 6.60 -8.64
CA VAL A 37 1.14 7.96 -8.67
C VAL A 37 -0.19 8.06 -7.91
N GLY A 38 -1.14 7.17 -8.21
CA GLY A 38 -2.45 7.18 -7.56
C GLY A 38 -2.39 6.96 -6.04
N HIS A 39 -1.42 6.17 -5.54
CA HIS A 39 -1.22 6.01 -4.10
C HIS A 39 -0.66 7.28 -3.44
N VAL A 40 0.25 8.00 -4.11
CA VAL A 40 0.71 9.30 -3.61
C VAL A 40 -0.44 10.30 -3.56
N GLU A 41 -1.25 10.38 -4.60
CA GLU A 41 -2.44 11.25 -4.65
C GLU A 41 -3.45 10.88 -3.55
N ALA A 42 -3.68 9.58 -3.30
CA ALA A 42 -4.59 9.12 -2.27
C ALA A 42 -4.08 9.42 -0.85
N VAL A 43 -2.76 9.35 -0.61
CA VAL A 43 -2.16 9.79 0.66
C VAL A 43 -2.28 11.29 0.83
N GLN A 44 -2.02 12.08 -0.22
CA GLN A 44 -2.17 13.55 -0.21
C GLN A 44 -3.61 13.99 0.08
N ALA A 45 -4.60 13.23 -0.40
CA ALA A 45 -6.02 13.48 -0.16
C ALA A 45 -6.51 12.96 1.21
N CYS A 46 -5.65 12.30 1.99
CA CYS A 46 -6.03 11.73 3.28
C CYS A 46 -5.84 12.76 4.41
N ASP A 47 -6.94 13.22 5.01
CA ASP A 47 -6.90 14.20 6.11
C ASP A 47 -6.18 13.72 7.38
N SER A 48 -5.86 12.41 7.47
CA SER A 48 -5.21 11.82 8.64
C SER A 48 -3.71 12.09 8.70
N VAL A 49 -3.09 12.54 7.60
CA VAL A 49 -1.64 12.76 7.52
C VAL A 49 -1.27 13.93 6.61
N GLU A 50 -0.12 14.54 6.90
CA GLU A 50 0.56 15.48 6.02
C GLU A 50 1.82 14.81 5.46
N LEU A 51 2.22 15.08 4.22
CA LEU A 51 3.45 14.54 3.63
C LEU A 51 4.63 15.50 3.82
N ALA A 52 5.74 15.00 4.35
CA ALA A 52 7.01 15.71 4.43
C ALA A 52 7.78 15.64 3.11
N ASP A 53 7.95 14.42 2.58
CA ASP A 53 8.64 14.12 1.33
C ASP A 53 8.04 12.87 0.70
N VAL A 54 8.17 12.78 -0.63
CA VAL A 54 7.79 11.62 -1.43
C VAL A 54 8.97 11.22 -2.29
N THR A 55 9.50 10.02 -2.04
CA THR A 55 10.58 9.44 -2.85
C THR A 55 10.07 8.30 -3.71
N TYR A 56 10.20 8.42 -5.02
CA TYR A 56 9.99 7.32 -5.96
C TYR A 56 11.31 6.57 -6.18
N VAL A 57 11.32 5.29 -5.83
CA VAL A 57 12.42 4.35 -6.05
C VAL A 57 12.12 3.52 -7.28
N VAL A 58 12.97 3.60 -8.30
CA VAL A 58 12.73 2.98 -9.61
C VAL A 58 13.98 2.35 -10.20
N ARG A 59 13.80 1.39 -11.11
CA ARG A 59 14.93 0.78 -11.84
C ARG A 59 15.58 1.72 -12.86
N ARG A 60 14.82 2.67 -13.43
CA ARG A 60 15.27 3.57 -14.50
C ARG A 60 14.82 5.01 -14.20
N PRO A 61 15.57 5.77 -13.39
CA PRO A 61 15.18 7.11 -12.93
C PRO A 61 14.88 8.09 -14.06
N ASP A 62 15.70 8.10 -15.12
CA ASP A 62 15.54 9.09 -16.20
C ASP A 62 14.20 8.94 -16.93
N GLN A 63 13.78 7.70 -17.20
CA GLN A 63 12.47 7.41 -17.82
C GLN A 63 11.30 7.73 -16.88
N ALA A 64 11.47 7.52 -15.57
CA ALA A 64 10.43 7.81 -14.59
C ALA A 64 10.24 9.32 -14.41
N ARG A 65 11.31 10.13 -14.44
CA ARG A 65 11.23 11.59 -14.33
C ARG A 65 10.43 12.24 -15.45
N GLU A 66 10.39 11.64 -16.64
CA GLU A 66 9.56 12.12 -17.75
C GLU A 66 8.06 11.92 -17.51
N GLN A 67 7.68 10.99 -16.63
CA GLN A 67 6.30 10.58 -16.38
C GLN A 67 5.75 11.07 -15.03
N LEU A 68 6.63 11.49 -14.14
CA LEU A 68 6.31 11.98 -12.81
C LEU A 68 6.30 13.52 -12.76
N PRO A 69 5.67 14.12 -11.74
CA PRO A 69 5.72 15.58 -11.56
C PRO A 69 7.16 16.09 -11.48
N PRO A 70 7.48 17.29 -12.03
CA PRO A 70 8.85 17.82 -12.06
C PRO A 70 9.55 17.96 -10.71
N HIS A 71 8.77 18.04 -9.62
CA HIS A 71 9.25 18.17 -8.25
C HIS A 71 9.35 16.83 -7.51
N ALA A 72 9.06 15.71 -8.17
CA ALA A 72 9.17 14.39 -7.55
C ALA A 72 10.64 14.04 -7.30
N THR A 73 10.95 13.62 -6.07
CA THR A 73 12.25 12.99 -5.77
C THR A 73 12.25 11.59 -6.40
N VAL A 74 13.11 11.37 -7.39
CA VAL A 74 13.23 10.08 -8.09
C VAL A 74 14.66 9.56 -7.98
N VAL A 75 14.82 8.37 -7.41
CA VAL A 75 16.11 7.70 -7.16
C VAL A 75 16.17 6.31 -7.78
N SER A 76 17.37 5.83 -8.07
CA SER A 76 17.59 4.45 -8.52
C SER A 76 17.34 3.48 -7.38
N ALA A 77 16.81 2.29 -7.66
CA ALA A 77 16.73 1.21 -6.67
C ALA A 77 18.11 0.75 -6.16
N GLU A 78 19.16 1.00 -6.94
CA GLU A 78 20.56 0.72 -6.59
C GLU A 78 21.25 1.90 -5.90
N ASP A 79 20.54 3.01 -5.69
CA ASP A 79 21.11 4.19 -5.05
C ASP A 79 21.36 3.90 -3.56
N PRO A 80 22.58 4.16 -3.03
CA PRO A 80 22.90 3.90 -1.63
C PRO A 80 22.04 4.70 -0.64
N ASP A 81 21.42 5.82 -1.05
CA ASP A 81 20.52 6.60 -0.20
C ASP A 81 19.16 5.90 0.01
N VAL A 82 18.81 4.88 -0.79
CA VAL A 82 17.54 4.14 -0.61
C VAL A 82 17.46 3.53 0.78
N THR A 83 18.56 2.97 1.31
CA THR A 83 18.60 2.43 2.67
C THR A 83 18.24 3.48 3.72
N ALA A 84 18.89 4.65 3.67
CA ALA A 84 18.60 5.74 4.60
C ALA A 84 17.18 6.29 4.45
N ARG A 85 16.56 6.17 3.26
CA ARG A 85 15.15 6.50 3.02
C ARG A 85 14.20 5.47 3.63
N LEU A 86 14.51 4.19 3.53
CA LEU A 86 13.75 3.11 4.15
C LEU A 86 13.77 3.20 5.68
N GLU A 87 14.94 3.52 6.27
CA GLU A 87 15.11 3.68 7.73
C GLU A 87 14.25 4.81 8.32
N ARG A 88 14.00 5.87 7.55
CA ARG A 88 13.14 7.00 7.97
C ARG A 88 11.70 6.91 7.47
N ALA A 89 11.37 5.91 6.65
CA ALA A 89 10.07 5.80 6.01
C ALA A 89 8.98 5.48 7.04
N HIS A 90 7.95 6.32 7.06
CA HIS A 90 6.74 6.04 7.85
C HIS A 90 5.80 5.14 7.05
N VAL A 91 5.72 5.37 5.74
CA VAL A 91 4.91 4.60 4.81
C VAL A 91 5.77 4.18 3.61
N VAL A 92 5.64 2.92 3.22
CA VAL A 92 6.25 2.36 2.01
C VAL A 92 5.16 1.81 1.10
N VAL A 93 5.09 2.26 -0.14
CA VAL A 93 4.17 1.73 -1.16
C VAL A 93 4.95 0.89 -2.15
N CYS A 94 4.55 -0.36 -2.34
CA CYS A 94 5.10 -1.28 -3.34
C CYS A 94 4.07 -1.43 -4.48
N ALA A 95 4.35 -0.79 -5.61
CA ALA A 95 3.46 -0.75 -6.77
C ALA A 95 4.25 -1.08 -8.05
N THR A 96 4.96 -2.21 -8.03
CA THR A 96 5.83 -2.66 -9.11
C THR A 96 5.34 -3.94 -9.77
N SER A 97 6.01 -4.34 -10.85
CA SER A 97 5.89 -5.68 -11.43
C SER A 97 7.06 -6.60 -11.05
N ALA A 98 7.76 -6.29 -9.96
CA ALA A 98 8.86 -7.12 -9.49
C ALA A 98 8.36 -8.51 -9.10
N ARG A 99 9.23 -9.51 -9.30
CA ARG A 99 8.97 -10.91 -8.96
C ARG A 99 9.78 -11.38 -7.76
N THR A 100 10.62 -10.50 -7.24
CA THR A 100 11.53 -10.73 -6.12
C THR A 100 11.44 -9.54 -5.17
N PRO A 101 11.79 -9.72 -3.88
CA PRO A 101 11.76 -8.66 -2.90
C PRO A 101 12.44 -7.37 -3.37
N LEU A 102 11.81 -6.23 -3.10
CA LEU A 102 12.23 -4.92 -3.58
C LEU A 102 13.38 -4.30 -2.76
N PHE A 103 13.45 -4.66 -1.49
CA PHE A 103 14.42 -4.14 -0.52
C PHE A 103 14.62 -5.17 0.59
N ASP A 104 15.72 -5.04 1.34
CA ASP A 104 15.90 -5.77 2.60
C ASP A 104 15.02 -5.12 3.66
N SER A 105 14.05 -5.88 4.18
CA SER A 105 13.11 -5.33 5.13
C SER A 105 13.76 -4.98 6.48
N ALA A 106 14.96 -5.47 6.80
CA ALA A 106 15.67 -5.11 8.03
C ALA A 106 15.93 -3.60 8.17
N TYR A 107 15.87 -2.85 7.07
CA TYR A 107 16.00 -1.39 7.08
C TYR A 107 14.73 -0.66 7.52
N LEU A 108 13.57 -1.31 7.57
CA LEU A 108 12.34 -0.66 8.01
C LEU A 108 12.27 -0.58 9.54
N ALA A 109 11.81 0.57 10.04
CA ALA A 109 11.43 0.71 11.42
C ALA A 109 10.23 -0.18 11.76
N ASP A 110 10.14 -0.64 13.01
CA ASP A 110 9.01 -1.44 13.47
C ASP A 110 7.69 -0.64 13.46
N SER A 111 7.71 0.69 13.34
CA SER A 111 6.51 1.50 13.19
C SER A 111 6.13 1.80 11.73
N THR A 112 6.74 1.17 10.72
CA THR A 112 6.43 1.45 9.31
C THR A 112 5.07 0.83 8.90
N VAL A 113 4.33 1.51 8.01
CA VAL A 113 3.20 0.92 7.28
C VAL A 113 3.65 0.59 5.86
N VAL A 114 3.50 -0.65 5.42
CA VAL A 114 3.83 -1.10 4.08
C VAL A 114 2.54 -1.42 3.34
N ILE A 115 2.35 -0.83 2.16
CA ILE A 115 1.21 -1.06 1.26
C ILE A 115 1.73 -1.79 0.03
N ALA A 116 1.38 -3.06 -0.15
CA ALA A 116 1.83 -3.88 -1.27
C ALA A 116 0.67 -4.23 -2.21
N VAL A 117 0.74 -3.73 -3.44
CA VAL A 117 -0.34 -3.84 -4.44
C VAL A 117 0.13 -4.40 -5.78
N GLY A 118 1.44 -4.59 -5.99
CA GLY A 118 2.01 -5.00 -7.27
C GLY A 118 1.91 -6.50 -7.56
N SER A 119 2.02 -7.35 -6.54
CA SER A 119 1.84 -8.81 -6.72
C SER A 119 0.37 -9.23 -6.64
N HIS A 120 -0.14 -9.91 -7.67
CA HIS A 120 -1.51 -10.44 -7.75
C HIS A 120 -1.54 -11.87 -8.33
N GLU A 121 -0.41 -12.56 -8.24
CA GLU A 121 -0.27 -13.97 -8.60
C GLU A 121 0.55 -14.71 -7.53
N PRO A 122 0.28 -16.00 -7.27
CA PRO A 122 0.84 -16.72 -6.12
C PRO A 122 2.35 -16.97 -6.19
N GLU A 123 2.97 -16.79 -7.37
CA GLU A 123 4.38 -17.12 -7.63
C GLU A 123 5.27 -15.87 -7.82
N ALA A 124 4.78 -14.67 -7.45
CA ALA A 124 5.53 -13.43 -7.49
C ALA A 124 5.36 -12.65 -6.17
N ARG A 125 6.44 -12.05 -5.67
CA ARG A 125 6.41 -11.22 -4.45
C ARG A 125 7.24 -9.95 -4.60
N GLU A 126 6.83 -8.93 -3.87
CA GLU A 126 7.54 -7.67 -3.69
C GLU A 126 8.18 -7.57 -2.30
N LEU A 127 7.69 -8.35 -1.33
CA LEU A 127 8.12 -8.35 0.06
C LEU A 127 8.87 -9.64 0.41
N ASP A 128 9.85 -9.55 1.32
CA ASP A 128 10.55 -10.71 1.84
C ASP A 128 9.75 -11.44 2.95
N GLY A 129 10.08 -12.71 3.20
CA GLY A 129 9.46 -13.49 4.27
C GLY A 129 9.69 -12.90 5.69
N PRO A 130 10.91 -12.43 6.04
CA PRO A 130 11.17 -11.80 7.34
C PRO A 130 10.26 -10.62 7.67
N LEU A 131 9.88 -9.79 6.70
CA LEU A 131 8.89 -8.73 6.87
C LEU A 131 7.53 -9.31 7.25
N MET A 132 7.06 -10.30 6.48
CA MET A 132 5.76 -10.93 6.70
C MET A 132 5.68 -11.59 8.09
N ALA A 133 6.78 -12.19 8.57
CA ALA A 133 6.85 -12.80 9.89
C ALA A 133 6.73 -11.79 11.04
N ARG A 134 7.40 -10.65 10.93
CA ARG A 134 7.40 -9.65 12.01
C ARG A 134 6.31 -8.60 11.88
N ALA A 135 5.56 -8.54 10.80
CA ALA A 135 4.47 -7.58 10.61
C ALA A 135 3.13 -8.10 11.12
N HIS A 136 2.18 -7.20 11.33
CA HIS A 136 0.76 -7.51 11.24
C HIS A 136 0.37 -7.51 9.76
N VAL A 137 -0.03 -8.67 9.24
CA VAL A 137 -0.38 -8.82 7.81
C VAL A 137 -1.88 -8.65 7.63
N MET A 138 -2.27 -7.46 7.18
CA MET A 138 -3.63 -7.09 6.85
C MET A 138 -3.92 -7.37 5.36
N VAL A 139 -5.07 -7.98 5.07
CA VAL A 139 -5.50 -8.35 3.72
C VAL A 139 -6.95 -7.93 3.46
N GLU A 140 -7.32 -7.74 2.20
CA GLU A 140 -8.71 -7.43 1.81
C GLU A 140 -9.68 -8.55 2.21
N ASP A 141 -9.31 -9.78 1.86
CA ASP A 141 -10.02 -11.01 2.18
C ASP A 141 -9.01 -12.16 2.32
N VAL A 142 -9.16 -12.96 3.38
CA VAL A 142 -8.22 -14.06 3.69
C VAL A 142 -8.22 -15.10 2.58
N ARG A 143 -9.39 -15.52 2.09
CA ARG A 143 -9.48 -16.58 1.07
C ARG A 143 -8.85 -16.16 -0.25
N THR A 144 -9.01 -14.89 -0.61
CA THR A 144 -8.45 -14.31 -1.82
C THR A 144 -6.93 -14.15 -1.69
N ALA A 145 -6.44 -13.66 -0.56
CA ALA A 145 -5.00 -13.57 -0.29
C ALA A 145 -4.30 -14.93 -0.37
N LEU A 146 -4.88 -15.99 0.22
CA LEU A 146 -4.34 -17.35 0.16
C LEU A 146 -4.29 -17.95 -1.24
N ARG A 147 -5.06 -17.42 -2.19
CA ARG A 147 -5.13 -17.91 -3.58
C ARG A 147 -4.23 -17.13 -4.52
N GLU A 148 -4.13 -15.81 -4.30
CA GLU A 148 -3.61 -14.88 -5.32
C GLU A 148 -2.44 -14.02 -4.84
N ALA A 149 -2.31 -13.77 -3.53
CA ALA A 149 -1.28 -12.86 -3.03
C ALA A 149 0.05 -13.60 -2.85
N GLY A 150 0.95 -13.52 -3.83
CA GLY A 150 2.24 -14.21 -3.76
C GLY A 150 3.11 -13.79 -2.57
N ASP A 151 3.04 -12.53 -2.12
CA ASP A 151 3.68 -12.09 -0.86
C ASP A 151 3.23 -12.94 0.35
N VAL A 152 1.95 -13.33 0.41
CA VAL A 152 1.38 -14.18 1.47
C VAL A 152 1.69 -15.65 1.21
N VAL A 153 1.40 -16.14 0.00
CA VAL A 153 1.54 -17.56 -0.35
C VAL A 153 2.98 -18.03 -0.21
N LEU A 154 3.95 -17.24 -0.69
CA LEU A 154 5.36 -17.60 -0.60
C LEU A 154 5.87 -17.51 0.85
N ALA A 155 5.49 -16.49 1.61
CA ALA A 155 5.86 -16.40 3.03
C ALA A 155 5.32 -17.59 3.85
N MET A 156 4.11 -18.04 3.56
CA MET A 156 3.55 -19.24 4.21
C MET A 156 4.30 -20.51 3.83
N ARG A 157 4.64 -20.69 2.54
CA ARG A 157 5.43 -21.85 2.08
C ARG A 157 6.81 -21.89 2.73
N GLU A 158 7.38 -20.73 3.03
CA GLU A 158 8.68 -20.57 3.70
C GLU A 158 8.57 -20.69 5.24
N GLY A 159 7.37 -20.78 5.80
CA GLY A 159 7.14 -20.88 7.25
C GLY A 159 7.22 -19.54 7.99
N HIS A 160 7.19 -18.42 7.27
CA HIS A 160 7.22 -17.08 7.84
C HIS A 160 5.85 -16.55 8.27
N LEU A 161 4.76 -17.16 7.81
CA LEU A 161 3.41 -16.70 8.08
C LEU A 161 2.44 -17.89 8.13
N HIS A 162 1.43 -17.82 8.98
CA HIS A 162 0.33 -18.79 9.02
C HIS A 162 -1.00 -18.12 8.66
N ALA A 163 -1.94 -18.91 8.13
CA ALA A 163 -3.21 -18.38 7.62
C ALA A 163 -4.08 -17.71 8.69
N ASP A 164 -4.00 -18.18 9.94
CA ASP A 164 -4.70 -17.65 11.10
C ASP A 164 -4.10 -16.34 11.64
N GLU A 165 -2.90 -15.98 11.18
CA GLU A 165 -2.25 -14.69 11.48
C GLU A 165 -2.72 -13.57 10.54
N LEU A 166 -3.40 -13.90 9.44
CA LEU A 166 -3.93 -12.93 8.49
C LEU A 166 -5.09 -12.14 9.10
N ILE A 167 -5.05 -10.82 8.89
CA ILE A 167 -6.01 -9.88 9.46
C ILE A 167 -6.90 -9.32 8.35
N PRO A 168 -8.21 -9.60 8.35
CA PRO A 168 -9.12 -8.94 7.40
C PRO A 168 -9.15 -7.43 7.65
N MET A 169 -8.99 -6.62 6.60
CA MET A 169 -9.03 -5.15 6.72
C MET A 169 -10.36 -4.67 7.31
N ALA A 170 -11.45 -5.40 7.06
CA ALA A 170 -12.77 -5.09 7.61
C ALA A 170 -12.77 -5.06 9.15
N ASP A 171 -11.96 -5.88 9.80
CA ASP A 171 -11.89 -5.91 11.26
C ASP A 171 -11.21 -4.65 11.81
N VAL A 172 -10.20 -4.17 11.11
CA VAL A 172 -9.47 -2.94 11.48
C VAL A 172 -10.33 -1.71 11.20
N VAL A 173 -10.90 -1.62 9.99
CA VAL A 173 -11.73 -0.48 9.56
C VAL A 173 -12.99 -0.34 10.42
N ARG A 174 -13.59 -1.44 10.86
CA ARG A 174 -14.77 -1.42 11.75
C ARG A 174 -14.42 -1.25 13.23
N GLY A 175 -13.13 -1.21 13.59
CA GLY A 175 -12.67 -1.10 14.97
C GLY A 175 -12.91 -2.36 15.82
N THR A 176 -13.20 -3.51 15.20
CA THR A 176 -13.31 -4.80 15.92
C THR A 176 -11.94 -5.40 16.24
N ARG A 177 -10.88 -4.91 15.58
CA ARG A 177 -9.49 -5.23 15.89
C ARG A 177 -8.62 -3.97 15.86
N THR A 178 -7.89 -3.74 16.95
CA THR A 178 -6.86 -2.69 17.04
C THR A 178 -5.48 -3.30 16.84
N LEU A 179 -4.64 -2.65 16.03
CA LEU A 179 -3.26 -3.06 15.82
C LEU A 179 -2.32 -2.18 16.66
N PRO A 180 -1.42 -2.75 17.48
CA PRO A 180 -0.42 -2.01 18.22
C PRO A 180 0.47 -1.14 17.30
N PRO A 181 0.75 0.12 17.65
CA PRO A 181 1.52 1.02 16.80
C PRO A 181 3.02 0.71 16.76
N GLU A 182 3.54 -0.15 17.65
CA GLU A 182 4.96 -0.50 17.75
C GLU A 182 5.38 -1.64 16.81
N ARG A 183 4.46 -2.17 15.99
CA ARG A 183 4.72 -3.26 15.05
C ARG A 183 4.40 -2.86 13.62
N THR A 184 5.20 -3.37 12.67
CA THR A 184 5.06 -3.03 11.27
C THR A 184 3.71 -3.55 10.80
N VAL A 185 3.00 -2.78 9.99
CA VAL A 185 1.76 -3.26 9.38
C VAL A 185 1.99 -3.39 7.89
N VAL A 186 1.73 -4.57 7.34
CA VAL A 186 1.69 -4.80 5.90
C VAL A 186 0.23 -4.88 5.49
N PHE A 187 -0.23 -3.95 4.66
CA PHE A 187 -1.47 -4.11 3.91
C PHE A 187 -1.16 -4.73 2.55
N LYS A 188 -1.67 -5.95 2.33
CA LYS A 188 -1.55 -6.65 1.06
C LYS A 188 -2.88 -6.68 0.33
N SER A 189 -2.90 -6.09 -0.87
CA SER A 189 -4.05 -6.10 -1.78
C SER A 189 -3.71 -6.84 -3.07
N VAL A 190 -4.69 -7.57 -3.60
CA VAL A 190 -4.69 -8.12 -4.96
C VAL A 190 -5.82 -7.53 -5.81
N GLY A 191 -6.73 -6.78 -5.16
CA GLY A 191 -7.88 -6.17 -5.77
C GLY A 191 -9.06 -7.13 -5.86
N MET A 192 -10.26 -6.59 -5.62
CA MET A 192 -11.49 -7.37 -5.62
C MET A 192 -12.57 -6.66 -6.42
N SER A 193 -13.37 -7.42 -7.16
CA SER A 193 -14.41 -6.89 -8.06
C SER A 193 -15.46 -6.01 -7.38
N TRP A 194 -15.73 -6.22 -6.08
CA TRP A 194 -16.67 -5.39 -5.33
C TRP A 194 -16.20 -3.93 -5.22
N GLN A 195 -14.89 -3.69 -5.27
CA GLN A 195 -14.31 -2.35 -5.16
C GLN A 195 -14.63 -1.51 -6.41
N ASP A 196 -14.60 -2.16 -7.57
CA ASP A 196 -15.00 -1.57 -8.83
C ASP A 196 -16.50 -1.21 -8.82
N LEU A 197 -17.34 -2.09 -8.26
CA LEU A 197 -18.77 -1.83 -8.12
C LEU A 197 -19.06 -0.61 -7.23
N VAL A 198 -18.41 -0.50 -6.06
CA VAL A 198 -18.59 0.63 -5.14
C VAL A 198 -18.18 1.96 -5.79
N VAL A 199 -17.07 1.98 -6.55
CA VAL A 199 -16.66 3.19 -7.27
C VAL A 199 -17.64 3.54 -8.40
N ALA A 200 -18.16 2.54 -9.11
CA ALA A 200 -19.18 2.76 -10.14
C ALA A 200 -20.48 3.35 -9.55
N GLU A 201 -20.93 2.84 -8.40
CA GLU A 201 -22.10 3.35 -7.69
C GLU A 201 -21.91 4.80 -7.25
N ALA A 202 -20.78 5.13 -6.61
CA ALA A 202 -20.47 6.50 -6.19
C ALA A 202 -20.43 7.49 -7.37
N LEU A 203 -19.90 7.06 -8.52
CA LEU A 203 -19.91 7.88 -9.74
C LEU A 203 -21.33 8.09 -10.27
N ILE A 204 -22.18 7.06 -10.25
CA ILE A 204 -23.58 7.20 -10.66
C ILE A 204 -24.31 8.18 -9.75
N GLU A 205 -24.15 8.07 -8.42
CA GLU A 205 -24.77 8.98 -7.45
C GLU A 205 -24.36 10.43 -7.67
N GLN A 206 -23.07 10.69 -7.95
CA GLN A 206 -22.58 12.04 -8.27
C GLN A 206 -23.16 12.61 -9.58
N HIS A 207 -23.54 11.75 -10.52
CA HIS A 207 -24.05 12.14 -11.84
C HIS A 207 -25.58 12.05 -11.95
N GLN A 208 -26.29 11.63 -10.90
CA GLN A 208 -27.74 11.80 -10.83
C GLN A 208 -28.03 13.29 -10.58
N PRO A 209 -28.61 14.02 -11.56
CA PRO A 209 -29.11 15.36 -11.29
C PRO A 209 -30.19 15.22 -10.21
N GLY A 210 -30.11 16.06 -9.18
CA GLY A 210 -30.90 15.92 -7.96
C GLY A 210 -32.31 15.40 -8.22
N ALA A 211 -32.71 14.36 -7.47
CA ALA A 211 -34.11 14.18 -7.17
C ALA A 211 -34.59 15.53 -6.61
N SER A 212 -35.27 16.27 -7.48
CA SER A 212 -35.91 17.53 -7.18
C SER A 212 -36.72 17.34 -5.92
N SER A 213 -36.29 17.97 -4.83
CA SER A 213 -37.15 18.28 -3.70
C SER A 213 -38.25 19.21 -4.22
N GLN A 214 -39.33 18.63 -4.74
CA GLN A 214 -40.67 19.19 -4.69
C GLN A 214 -41.33 18.59 -3.45
N GLU A 215 -41.39 19.38 -2.37
CA GLU A 215 -42.63 19.87 -1.72
C GLU A 215 -42.26 20.82 -0.58
#